data_AF-A0A376KQ40-F1
#
_entry.id   AF-A0A376KQ40-F1
#
_cell.length_a   1.000
_cell.length_b   1.000
_cell.length_c   1.000
_cell.angle_alpha   90.00
_cell.angle_beta   90.00
_cell.angle_gamma   90.00
#
_symmetry.space_group_name_H-M   'P 1'
#
loop_
_entity.id
_entity.type
_entity.pdbx_description
1 polymer ?
#
loop_
_entity_poly.entity_id
_entity_poly.type
_entity_poly.pdbx_seq_one_letter_code
_entity_poly.pdbx_strand_id
1 'polypeptide(L)'
;MIASQLARYPLLLDELLDPNTLYQPTATDAYRDELRQYLLRVPEDDEEQQLEALRQFKQAQLLRIAAADIAGTLPVMKVSDHLTWLAEAMIDAVVQQAWVQMVARYGKPNHLNDREGRGFAVVGYGKLGGWELGYSSDLDLIFLHDCPMDAMTDGEREIDGRQFYLRLAQRIMHLFSTRTSSGILYEVDARLRPSGPRECW
;
A
#
# COMPACT_ATOMS: atom_id res chain seq x y z
N MET A 1 -21.24 10.43 3.84
CA MET A 1 -19.92 9.87 3.49
C MET A 1 -19.86 9.48 2.02
N ILE A 2 -20.65 8.49 1.55
CA ILE A 2 -20.65 8.04 0.14
C ILE A 2 -20.95 9.17 -0.86
N ALA A 3 -21.97 10.00 -0.61
CA ALA A 3 -22.28 11.13 -1.50
C ALA A 3 -21.10 12.09 -1.70
N SER A 4 -20.36 12.39 -0.63
CA SER A 4 -19.14 13.22 -0.70
C SER A 4 -18.00 12.51 -1.42
N GLN A 5 -17.89 11.19 -1.27
CA GLN A 5 -16.90 10.37 -1.98
C GLN A 5 -17.17 10.36 -3.49
N LEU A 6 -18.40 10.11 -3.92
CA LEU A 6 -18.81 10.12 -5.34
C LEU A 6 -18.65 11.52 -5.96
N ALA A 7 -18.98 12.58 -5.22
CA ALA A 7 -18.77 13.94 -5.68
C ALA A 7 -17.27 14.28 -5.86
N ARG A 8 -16.40 13.71 -5.01
CA ARG A 8 -14.96 13.93 -5.08
C ARG A 8 -14.27 13.05 -6.13
N TYR A 9 -14.76 11.83 -6.34
CA TYR A 9 -14.21 10.84 -7.26
C TYR A 9 -15.30 10.35 -8.22
N PRO A 10 -15.64 11.12 -9.27
CA PRO A 10 -16.73 10.76 -10.19
C PRO A 10 -16.48 9.46 -10.97
N LEU A 11 -15.24 9.00 -11.10
CA LEU A 11 -14.90 7.70 -11.69
C LEU A 11 -15.61 6.52 -10.98
N LEU A 12 -15.97 6.70 -9.72
CA LEU A 12 -16.68 5.69 -8.94
C LEU A 12 -18.13 5.47 -9.39
N LEU A 13 -18.66 6.31 -10.28
CA LEU A 13 -19.97 6.08 -10.87
C LEU A 13 -20.00 4.79 -11.71
N ASP A 14 -18.85 4.32 -12.21
CA ASP A 14 -18.75 3.04 -12.90
C ASP A 14 -19.11 1.86 -11.98
N GLU A 15 -18.78 1.94 -10.69
CA GLU A 15 -19.14 0.92 -9.69
C GLU A 15 -20.66 0.85 -9.45
N LEU A 16 -21.41 1.91 -9.78
CA LEU A 16 -22.87 1.93 -9.63
C LEU A 16 -23.58 1.21 -10.78
N LEU A 17 -22.87 0.84 -11.84
CA LEU A 17 -23.45 0.18 -13.02
C LEU A 17 -23.75 -1.31 -12.77
N ASP A 18 -23.03 -1.96 -11.86
CA ASP A 18 -23.25 -3.36 -11.50
C ASP A 18 -23.58 -3.51 -10.00
N PRO A 19 -24.86 -3.64 -9.64
CA PRO A 19 -25.29 -3.88 -8.26
C PRO A 19 -24.69 -5.15 -7.64
N ASN A 20 -24.32 -6.16 -8.44
CA ASN A 20 -23.81 -7.42 -7.92
C ASN A 20 -22.42 -7.23 -7.29
N THR A 21 -21.58 -6.38 -7.85
CA THR A 21 -20.24 -6.08 -7.33
C THR A 21 -20.28 -4.96 -6.27
N LEU A 22 -21.21 -4.01 -6.40
CA LEU A 22 -21.34 -2.88 -5.48
C LEU A 22 -21.69 -3.31 -4.05
N TYR A 23 -22.61 -4.25 -3.88
CA TYR A 23 -23.08 -4.72 -2.57
C TYR A 23 -22.40 -6.00 -2.10
N GLN A 24 -21.48 -6.56 -2.89
CA GLN A 24 -20.66 -7.72 -2.52
C GLN A 24 -19.19 -7.30 -2.50
N PRO A 25 -18.65 -6.97 -1.31
CA PRO A 25 -17.24 -6.65 -1.16
C PRO A 25 -16.37 -7.82 -1.63
N THR A 26 -15.17 -7.47 -2.08
CA THR A 26 -14.12 -8.43 -2.43
C THR A 26 -13.90 -9.43 -1.30
N ALA A 27 -13.75 -10.71 -1.66
CA ALA A 27 -13.39 -11.74 -0.69
C ALA A 27 -12.07 -11.37 0.00
N THR A 28 -11.96 -11.68 1.30
CA THR A 28 -10.84 -11.22 2.13
C THR A 28 -9.47 -11.69 1.63
N ASP A 29 -9.41 -12.84 0.97
CA ASP A 29 -8.22 -13.42 0.35
C ASP A 29 -7.96 -12.92 -1.08
N ALA A 30 -8.92 -12.24 -1.72
CA ALA A 30 -8.85 -11.85 -3.12
C ALA A 30 -8.37 -10.41 -3.36
N TYR A 31 -8.18 -9.58 -2.31
CA TYR A 31 -7.77 -8.18 -2.48
C TYR A 31 -6.46 -8.00 -3.26
N ARG A 32 -5.47 -8.88 -3.05
CA ARG A 32 -4.19 -8.83 -3.76
C ARG A 32 -4.36 -9.20 -5.24
N ASP A 33 -5.20 -10.19 -5.52
CA ASP A 33 -5.45 -10.65 -6.88
C ASP A 33 -6.28 -9.65 -7.68
N GLU A 34 -7.34 -9.08 -7.09
CA GLU A 34 -8.10 -7.99 -7.71
C GLU A 34 -7.22 -6.76 -7.98
N LEU A 35 -6.36 -6.39 -7.03
CA LEU A 35 -5.42 -5.28 -7.22
C LEU A 35 -4.44 -5.57 -8.37
N ARG A 36 -3.86 -6.77 -8.41
CA ARG A 36 -2.95 -7.17 -9.49
C ARG A 36 -3.66 -7.08 -10.83
N GLN A 37 -4.88 -7.61 -10.93
CA GLN A 37 -5.68 -7.54 -12.15
C GLN A 37 -5.99 -6.09 -12.55
N TYR A 38 -6.29 -5.22 -11.58
CA TYR A 38 -6.54 -3.80 -11.83
C TYR A 38 -5.31 -3.07 -12.39
N LEU A 39 -4.11 -3.46 -11.95
CA LEU A 39 -2.85 -2.85 -12.38
C LEU A 39 -2.34 -3.37 -13.74
N LEU A 40 -2.84 -4.51 -14.26
CA LEU A 40 -2.40 -5.07 -15.55
C LEU A 40 -2.60 -4.13 -16.75
N ARG A 41 -3.55 -3.20 -16.66
CA ARG A 41 -3.83 -2.21 -17.71
C ARG A 41 -2.96 -0.96 -17.62
N VAL A 42 -2.10 -0.87 -16.61
CA VAL A 42 -1.30 0.32 -16.30
C VAL A 42 0.16 0.05 -16.69
N PRO A 43 0.81 0.94 -17.46
CA PRO A 43 2.23 0.78 -17.80
C PRO A 43 3.10 0.69 -16.55
N GLU A 44 4.01 -0.30 -16.48
CA GLU A 44 4.86 -0.53 -15.29
C GLU A 44 5.94 0.55 -15.10
N ASP A 45 6.31 1.23 -16.18
CA ASP A 45 7.30 2.28 -16.24
C ASP A 45 6.73 3.69 -15.95
N ASP A 46 5.41 3.83 -15.92
CA ASP A 46 4.73 5.10 -15.60
C ASP A 46 4.28 5.15 -14.13
N GLU A 47 5.13 5.74 -13.29
CA GLU A 47 4.86 5.87 -11.85
C GLU A 47 3.59 6.67 -11.53
N GLU A 48 3.31 7.73 -12.30
CA GLU A 48 2.17 8.59 -12.03
C GLU A 48 0.87 7.81 -12.26
N GLN A 49 0.80 7.06 -13.35
CA GLN A 49 -0.34 6.19 -13.63
C GLN A 49 -0.47 5.05 -12.62
N GLN A 50 0.64 4.43 -12.19
CA GLN A 50 0.62 3.39 -11.15
C GLN A 50 0.08 3.95 -9.83
N LEU A 51 0.55 5.14 -9.41
CA LEU A 51 0.09 5.80 -8.20
C LEU A 51 -1.41 6.16 -8.28
N GLU A 52 -1.84 6.69 -9.41
CA GLU A 52 -3.23 7.02 -9.64
C GLU A 52 -4.11 5.76 -9.60
N ALA A 53 -3.70 4.66 -10.23
CA ALA A 53 -4.43 3.40 -10.25
C ALA A 53 -4.59 2.80 -8.84
N LEU A 54 -3.54 2.81 -8.00
CA LEU A 54 -3.64 2.38 -6.60
C LEU A 54 -4.68 3.17 -5.82
N ARG A 55 -4.76 4.49 -6.05
CA ARG A 55 -5.73 5.37 -5.37
C ARG A 55 -7.14 5.11 -5.87
N GLN A 56 -7.33 4.94 -7.17
CA GLN A 56 -8.62 4.60 -7.76
C GLN A 56 -9.14 3.27 -7.22
N PHE A 57 -8.29 2.24 -7.19
CA PHE A 57 -8.65 0.95 -6.62
C PHE A 57 -9.05 1.06 -5.14
N LYS A 58 -8.25 1.77 -4.32
CA LYS A 58 -8.61 2.03 -2.92
C LYS A 58 -10.00 2.67 -2.81
N GLN A 59 -10.27 3.72 -3.58
CA GLN A 59 -11.55 4.41 -3.52
C GLN A 59 -12.74 3.51 -3.92
N ALA A 60 -12.56 2.69 -4.95
CA ALA A 60 -13.57 1.71 -5.38
C ALA A 60 -13.88 0.68 -4.28
N GLN A 61 -12.84 0.12 -3.66
CA GLN A 61 -13.01 -0.86 -2.58
C GLN A 61 -13.64 -0.22 -1.33
N LEU A 62 -13.27 1.01 -0.97
CA LEU A 62 -13.92 1.75 0.13
C LEU A 62 -15.41 1.99 -0.15
N LEU A 63 -15.77 2.30 -1.40
CA LEU A 63 -17.16 2.46 -1.81
C LEU A 63 -17.93 1.14 -1.68
N ARG A 64 -17.38 0.02 -2.18
CA ARG A 64 -18.00 -1.31 -2.09
C ARG A 64 -18.21 -1.75 -0.64
N ILE A 65 -17.20 -1.56 0.22
CA ILE A 65 -17.32 -1.87 1.66
C ILE A 65 -18.40 -1.00 2.31
N ALA A 66 -18.41 0.32 2.06
CA ALA A 66 -19.41 1.22 2.64
C ALA A 66 -20.83 0.96 2.11
N ALA A 67 -20.97 0.62 0.83
CA ALA A 67 -22.25 0.28 0.22
C ALA A 67 -22.81 -1.02 0.81
N ALA A 68 -21.97 -2.04 1.01
CA ALA A 68 -22.38 -3.30 1.62
C ALA A 68 -22.74 -3.17 3.11
N ASP A 69 -22.02 -2.32 3.86
CA ASP A 69 -22.33 -1.96 5.25
C ASP A 69 -23.71 -1.30 5.34
N ILE A 70 -23.97 -0.28 4.50
CA ILE A 70 -25.26 0.42 4.47
C ILE A 70 -26.41 -0.48 4.00
N ALA A 71 -26.17 -1.35 3.03
CA ALA A 71 -27.16 -2.30 2.53
C ALA A 71 -27.40 -3.49 3.48
N GLY A 72 -26.58 -3.63 4.53
CA GLY A 72 -26.65 -4.75 5.47
C GLY A 72 -26.19 -6.09 4.88
N THR A 73 -25.53 -6.09 3.72
CA THR A 73 -24.95 -7.30 3.09
C THR A 73 -23.57 -7.64 3.67
N LEU A 74 -22.90 -6.68 4.31
CA LEU A 74 -21.70 -6.90 5.11
C LEU A 74 -22.00 -6.57 6.58
N PRO A 75 -21.81 -7.52 7.52
CA PRO A 75 -21.92 -7.21 8.95
C PRO A 75 -20.90 -6.14 9.37
N VAL A 76 -21.32 -5.15 10.16
CA VAL A 76 -20.44 -4.08 10.66
C VAL A 76 -19.17 -4.62 11.35
N MET A 77 -19.28 -5.76 12.04
CA MET A 77 -18.15 -6.44 12.70
C MET A 77 -17.07 -6.93 11.73
N LYS A 78 -17.36 -6.99 10.43
CA LYS A 78 -16.44 -7.38 9.36
C LYS A 78 -15.86 -6.20 8.59
N VAL A 79 -16.37 -4.98 8.80
CA VAL A 79 -15.89 -3.80 8.09
C VAL A 79 -14.41 -3.56 8.36
N SER A 80 -13.97 -3.61 9.62
CA SER A 80 -12.55 -3.45 9.97
C SER A 80 -11.66 -4.55 9.38
N ASP A 81 -12.16 -5.79 9.30
CA ASP A 81 -11.44 -6.90 8.65
C ASP A 81 -11.19 -6.56 7.17
N HIS A 82 -12.23 -6.16 6.42
CA HIS A 82 -12.10 -5.79 5.00
C HIS A 82 -11.17 -4.60 4.78
N LEU A 83 -11.25 -3.58 5.63
CA LEU A 83 -10.37 -2.41 5.56
C LEU A 83 -8.90 -2.78 5.85
N THR A 84 -8.67 -3.73 6.75
CA THR A 84 -7.34 -4.26 7.07
C THR A 84 -6.76 -5.06 5.92
N TRP A 85 -7.53 -6.00 5.34
CA TRP A 85 -7.11 -6.75 4.16
C TRP A 85 -6.81 -5.85 2.95
N LEU A 86 -7.63 -4.82 2.73
CA LEU A 86 -7.38 -3.82 1.71
C LEU A 86 -6.06 -3.07 1.95
N ALA A 87 -5.81 -2.63 3.19
CA ALA A 87 -4.59 -1.93 3.54
C ALA A 87 -3.35 -2.82 3.33
N GLU A 88 -3.39 -4.09 3.72
CA GLU A 88 -2.30 -5.03 3.47
C GLU A 88 -2.03 -5.25 1.98
N ALA A 89 -3.07 -5.37 1.15
CA ALA A 89 -2.91 -5.46 -0.30
C ALA A 89 -2.26 -4.18 -0.90
N MET A 90 -2.63 -3.01 -0.39
CA MET A 90 -2.00 -1.74 -0.81
C MET A 90 -0.53 -1.68 -0.37
N ILE A 91 -0.21 -2.12 0.85
CA ILE A 91 1.17 -2.17 1.35
C ILE A 91 2.03 -3.09 0.47
N ASP A 92 1.53 -4.29 0.14
CA ASP A 92 2.23 -5.23 -0.73
C ASP A 92 2.57 -4.62 -2.10
N ALA A 93 1.58 -3.99 -2.75
CA ALA A 93 1.78 -3.35 -4.05
C ALA A 93 2.74 -2.15 -3.99
N VAL A 94 2.66 -1.32 -2.95
CA VAL A 94 3.57 -0.19 -2.76
C VAL A 94 5.01 -0.65 -2.51
N VAL A 95 5.19 -1.68 -1.69
CA VAL A 95 6.51 -2.28 -1.44
C VAL A 95 7.06 -2.89 -2.74
N GLN A 96 6.23 -3.57 -3.53
CA GLN A 96 6.60 -4.09 -4.85
C GLN A 96 7.08 -2.97 -5.79
N GLN A 97 6.30 -1.89 -5.91
CA GLN A 97 6.64 -0.77 -6.79
C GLN A 97 7.93 -0.07 -6.35
N ALA A 98 8.07 0.23 -5.05
CA ALA A 98 9.28 0.83 -4.51
C ALA A 98 10.50 -0.07 -4.72
N TRP A 99 10.34 -1.39 -4.55
CA TRP A 99 11.40 -2.37 -4.76
C TRP A 99 11.90 -2.37 -6.21
N VAL A 100 11.00 -2.46 -7.19
CA VAL A 100 11.35 -2.43 -8.62
C VAL A 100 12.15 -1.18 -8.96
N GLN A 101 11.73 -0.01 -8.45
CA GLN A 101 12.41 1.25 -8.71
C GLN A 101 13.79 1.35 -8.04
N MET A 102 13.94 0.82 -6.82
CA MET A 102 15.23 0.79 -6.16
C MET A 102 16.20 -0.17 -6.85
N VAL A 103 15.73 -1.36 -7.23
CA VAL A 103 16.54 -2.36 -7.94
C VAL A 103 16.96 -1.86 -9.31
N ALA A 104 16.08 -1.22 -10.07
CA ALA A 104 16.42 -0.66 -11.38
C ALA A 104 17.57 0.37 -11.29
N ARG A 105 17.70 1.08 -10.16
CA ARG A 105 18.69 2.15 -9.98
C ARG A 105 19.99 1.70 -9.32
N TYR A 106 19.90 0.80 -8.33
CA TYR A 106 21.03 0.43 -7.48
C TYR A 106 21.41 -1.05 -7.59
N GLY A 107 20.58 -1.86 -8.25
CA GLY A 107 20.63 -3.32 -8.13
C GLY A 107 20.03 -3.82 -6.82
N LYS A 108 20.20 -5.11 -6.53
CA LYS A 108 19.80 -5.76 -5.28
C LYS A 108 20.97 -5.78 -4.30
N PRO A 109 20.72 -5.71 -2.99
CA PRO A 109 21.73 -6.04 -1.99
C PRO A 109 22.30 -7.45 -2.18
N ASN A 110 23.62 -7.58 -2.29
CA ASN A 110 24.32 -8.83 -2.62
C ASN A 110 24.08 -9.99 -1.63
N HIS A 111 23.80 -9.69 -0.35
CA HIS A 111 23.44 -10.70 0.66
C HIS A 111 22.13 -11.46 0.36
N LEU A 112 21.37 -11.03 -0.66
CA LEU A 112 20.14 -11.70 -1.08
C LEU A 112 20.37 -12.82 -2.11
N ASN A 113 21.58 -12.98 -2.66
CA ASN A 113 21.85 -13.96 -3.72
C ASN A 113 21.55 -15.41 -3.31
N ASP A 114 21.85 -15.77 -2.05
CA ASP A 114 21.63 -17.10 -1.50
C ASP A 114 20.37 -17.19 -0.62
N ARG A 115 19.44 -16.23 -0.77
CA ARG A 115 18.30 -16.09 0.14
C ARG A 115 16.98 -15.90 -0.61
N GLU A 116 15.95 -16.61 -0.15
CA GLU A 116 14.58 -16.32 -0.55
C GLU A 116 14.03 -15.06 0.14
N GLY A 117 13.42 -14.17 -0.64
CA GLY A 117 12.78 -12.95 -0.15
C GLY A 117 13.64 -11.69 -0.30
N ARG A 118 13.20 -10.62 0.36
CA ARG A 118 13.75 -9.25 0.17
C ARG A 118 14.59 -8.74 1.33
N GLY A 119 14.73 -9.48 2.44
CA GLY A 119 15.43 -8.99 3.64
C GLY A 119 14.82 -7.72 4.26
N PHE A 120 13.54 -7.45 3.97
CA PHE A 120 12.81 -6.25 4.39
C PHE A 120 11.41 -6.64 4.88
N ALA A 121 10.97 -6.03 5.97
CA ALA A 121 9.66 -6.24 6.56
C ALA A 121 8.97 -4.92 6.90
N VAL A 122 7.65 -4.90 6.72
CA VAL A 122 6.77 -3.83 7.19
C VAL A 122 5.98 -4.36 8.37
N VAL A 123 6.03 -3.67 9.51
CA VAL A 123 5.31 -4.03 10.73
C VAL A 123 4.21 -3.00 10.96
N GLY A 124 2.96 -3.47 10.98
CA GLY A 124 1.79 -2.66 11.30
C GLY A 124 1.55 -2.55 12.80
N TYR A 125 1.47 -1.32 13.30
CA TYR A 125 1.11 -0.98 14.68
C TYR A 125 -0.31 -0.41 14.75
N GLY A 126 -0.73 -0.04 15.96
CA GLY A 126 -1.98 0.69 16.18
C GLY A 126 -3.19 -0.05 15.62
N LYS A 127 -4.04 0.68 14.89
CA LYS A 127 -5.28 0.14 14.31
C LYS A 127 -5.04 -0.92 13.24
N LEU A 128 -3.94 -0.81 12.48
CA LEU A 128 -3.57 -1.81 11.49
C LEU A 128 -3.18 -3.13 12.18
N GLY A 129 -2.27 -3.06 13.17
CA GLY A 129 -1.83 -4.23 13.92
C GLY A 129 -2.94 -4.87 14.77
N GLY A 130 -3.93 -4.07 15.20
CA GLY A 130 -5.07 -4.51 15.99
C GLY A 130 -6.30 -4.96 15.21
N TRP A 131 -6.29 -4.93 13.87
CA TRP A 131 -7.47 -5.25 13.03
C TRP A 131 -8.67 -4.31 13.26
N GLU A 132 -8.40 -3.04 13.52
CA GLU A 132 -9.40 -2.02 13.90
C GLU A 132 -9.38 -0.81 12.95
N LEU A 133 -9.03 -1.02 11.67
CA LEU A 133 -9.03 0.06 10.68
C LEU A 133 -10.45 0.56 10.40
N GLY A 134 -10.65 1.86 10.50
CA GLY A 134 -11.81 2.59 9.95
C GLY A 134 -11.53 3.25 8.61
N TYR A 135 -12.57 3.70 7.90
CA TYR A 135 -12.53 4.23 6.52
C TYR A 135 -11.48 5.33 6.24
N SER A 136 -11.13 6.13 7.25
CA SER A 136 -10.15 7.22 7.15
C SER A 136 -8.97 7.06 8.10
N SER A 137 -8.60 5.80 8.41
CA SER A 137 -7.50 5.53 9.33
C SER A 137 -6.14 5.71 8.67
N ASP A 138 -5.21 6.28 9.44
CA ASP A 138 -3.78 6.29 9.14
C ASP A 138 -3.19 4.89 9.33
N LEU A 139 -2.06 4.63 8.69
CA LEU A 139 -1.29 3.39 8.84
C LEU A 139 -0.06 3.65 9.72
N ASP A 140 -0.03 3.04 10.90
CA ASP A 140 1.14 3.07 11.77
C ASP A 140 2.14 2.01 11.32
N LEU A 141 3.23 2.41 10.65
CA LEU A 141 4.19 1.48 10.02
C LEU A 141 5.61 1.64 10.57
N ILE A 142 6.26 0.51 10.82
CA ILE A 142 7.70 0.43 11.10
C ILE A 142 8.36 -0.47 10.04
N PHE A 143 9.55 -0.08 9.61
CA PHE A 143 10.33 -0.82 8.62
C PHE A 143 11.53 -1.49 9.28
N LEU A 144 11.73 -2.78 9.00
CA LEU A 144 12.85 -3.57 9.50
C LEU A 144 13.63 -4.16 8.33
N HIS A 145 14.94 -4.28 8.52
CA HIS A 145 15.81 -5.03 7.62
C HIS A 145 16.79 -5.87 8.44
N ASP A 146 17.28 -6.96 7.88
CA ASP A 146 18.32 -7.81 8.49
C ASP A 146 19.64 -7.78 7.71
N CYS A 147 19.86 -6.69 6.96
CA CYS A 147 21.07 -6.43 6.18
C CYS A 147 22.37 -6.46 7.01
N PRO A 148 23.37 -7.28 6.60
CA PRO A 148 24.75 -7.20 7.10
C PRO A 148 25.37 -5.80 6.90
N MET A 149 26.41 -5.48 7.68
CA MET A 149 27.13 -4.19 7.59
C MET A 149 28.00 -4.06 6.33
N ASP A 150 28.39 -5.18 5.74
CA ASP A 150 29.30 -5.29 4.60
C ASP A 150 28.57 -5.57 3.28
N ALA A 151 27.23 -5.64 3.33
CA ALA A 151 26.42 -5.85 2.14
C ALA A 151 26.41 -4.60 1.26
N MET A 152 26.57 -4.79 -0.06
CA MET A 152 26.57 -3.74 -1.08
C MET A 152 25.54 -4.10 -2.16
N THR A 153 25.06 -3.11 -2.91
CA THR A 153 24.14 -3.36 -4.03
C THR A 153 24.88 -3.71 -5.33
N ASP A 154 24.29 -4.57 -6.16
CA ASP A 154 24.95 -5.15 -7.34
C ASP A 154 24.70 -4.42 -8.68
N GLY A 155 24.11 -3.22 -8.66
CA GLY A 155 23.79 -2.43 -9.86
C GLY A 155 24.89 -1.47 -10.28
N GLU A 156 24.64 -0.71 -11.35
CA GLU A 156 25.61 0.26 -11.91
C GLU A 156 26.06 1.32 -10.90
N ARG A 157 25.17 1.68 -9.98
CA ARG A 157 25.46 2.58 -8.87
C ARG A 157 25.43 1.79 -7.57
N GLU A 158 26.60 1.30 -7.18
CA GLU A 158 26.81 0.60 -5.92
C GLU A 158 26.59 1.54 -4.71
N ILE A 159 25.81 1.06 -3.73
CA ILE A 159 25.60 1.71 -2.43
C ILE A 159 25.62 0.66 -1.31
N ASP A 160 25.77 1.13 -0.07
CA ASP A 160 25.62 0.30 1.13
C ASP A 160 24.21 -0.31 1.21
N GLY A 161 24.13 -1.59 1.60
CA GLY A 161 22.88 -2.34 1.66
C GLY A 161 21.88 -1.78 2.68
N ARG A 162 22.33 -1.23 3.81
CA ARG A 162 21.43 -0.55 4.77
C ARG A 162 20.93 0.76 4.20
N GLN A 163 21.78 1.48 3.49
CA GLN A 163 21.38 2.68 2.75
C GLN A 163 20.33 2.35 1.67
N PHE A 164 20.43 1.20 1.01
CA PHE A 164 19.40 0.72 0.07
C PHE A 164 18.04 0.57 0.77
N TYR A 165 17.97 -0.13 1.90
CA TYR A 165 16.70 -0.31 2.64
C TYR A 165 16.16 1.00 3.23
N LEU A 166 17.04 1.93 3.63
CA LEU A 166 16.63 3.27 4.05
C LEU A 166 15.96 4.03 2.90
N ARG A 167 16.56 4.02 1.71
CA ARG A 167 15.98 4.63 0.51
C ARG A 167 14.68 3.94 0.08
N LEU A 168 14.59 2.62 0.23
CA LEU A 168 13.37 1.85 0.00
C LEU A 168 12.24 2.32 0.92
N ALA A 169 12.50 2.45 2.23
CA ALA A 169 11.53 2.94 3.19
C ALA A 169 11.09 4.39 2.87
N GLN A 170 12.03 5.29 2.55
CA GLN A 170 11.73 6.65 2.09
C GLN A 170 10.82 6.64 0.85
N ARG A 171 11.10 5.73 -0.09
CA ARG A 171 10.32 5.60 -1.31
C ARG A 171 8.90 5.11 -1.03
N ILE A 172 8.74 4.10 -0.18
CA ILE A 172 7.43 3.62 0.28
C ILE A 172 6.62 4.78 0.89
N MET A 173 7.22 5.54 1.81
CA MET A 173 6.57 6.72 2.41
C MET A 173 6.14 7.75 1.37
N HIS A 174 6.98 7.99 0.36
CA HIS A 174 6.66 8.89 -0.74
C HIS A 174 5.49 8.39 -1.59
N LEU A 175 5.47 7.11 -1.98
CA LEU A 175 4.38 6.55 -2.80
C LEU A 175 3.02 6.62 -2.07
N PHE A 176 3.01 6.43 -0.74
CA PHE A 176 1.80 6.60 0.07
C PHE A 176 1.30 8.05 0.14
N SER A 177 2.21 8.99 0.40
CA SER A 177 1.88 10.40 0.73
C SER A 177 1.78 11.34 -0.47
N THR A 178 2.30 10.93 -1.64
CA THR A 178 2.24 11.77 -2.86
C THR A 178 0.79 12.07 -3.24
N ARG A 179 0.50 13.30 -3.61
CA ARG A 179 -0.85 13.71 -4.01
C ARG A 179 -1.00 13.65 -5.52
N THR A 180 -1.96 12.86 -6.00
CA THR A 180 -2.39 12.83 -7.41
C THR A 180 -3.80 13.42 -7.54
N SER A 181 -4.41 13.32 -8.73
CA SER A 181 -5.81 13.68 -8.96
C SER A 181 -6.78 13.00 -8.00
N SER A 182 -6.53 11.73 -7.66
CA SER A 182 -7.34 10.96 -6.69
C SER A 182 -6.90 11.12 -5.23
N GLY A 183 -6.08 12.14 -4.91
CA GLY A 183 -5.62 12.42 -3.55
C GLY A 183 -4.37 11.64 -3.16
N ILE A 184 -4.28 11.25 -1.89
CA ILE A 184 -3.17 10.44 -1.36
C ILE A 184 -3.63 8.99 -1.15
N LEU A 185 -2.70 8.04 -1.08
CA LEU A 185 -3.04 6.65 -0.89
C LEU A 185 -3.42 6.38 0.56
N TYR A 186 -2.51 6.59 1.52
CA TYR A 186 -2.77 6.58 2.96
C TYR A 186 -1.88 7.61 3.63
N GLU A 187 -2.37 8.21 4.73
CA GLU A 187 -1.48 8.85 5.69
C GLU A 187 -0.72 7.74 6.42
N VAL A 188 0.60 7.91 6.57
CA VAL A 188 1.47 6.92 7.22
C VAL A 188 2.18 7.56 8.39
N ASP A 189 2.04 6.96 9.56
CA ASP A 189 2.72 7.36 10.77
C ASP A 189 3.87 6.38 11.10
N ALA A 190 5.11 6.87 11.01
CA ALA A 190 6.31 6.12 11.35
C ALA A 190 6.99 6.60 12.65
N ARG A 191 6.25 7.28 13.53
CA ARG A 191 6.77 7.85 14.79
C ARG A 191 7.06 6.80 15.87
N LEU A 192 6.49 5.60 15.77
CA LEU A 192 6.64 4.51 16.74
C LEU A 192 7.96 3.73 16.62
N ARG A 193 8.89 4.14 15.75
CA ARG A 193 10.21 3.51 15.61
C ARG A 193 11.03 3.61 16.92
N PRO A 194 11.96 2.67 17.20
CA PRO A 194 12.64 2.53 18.49
C PRO A 194 13.30 3.80 19.08
N SER A 195 13.70 4.76 18.25
CA SER A 195 14.34 6.03 18.65
C SER A 195 13.43 7.27 18.55
N GLY A 196 12.14 7.11 18.22
CA GLY A 196 11.19 8.22 18.06
C GLY A 196 11.54 9.18 16.91
N PRO A 197 10.83 10.31 16.75
CA PRO A 197 11.00 11.24 15.63
C PRO A 197 12.36 11.98 15.58
N ARG A 198 13.30 11.70 16.51
CA ARG A 198 14.54 12.47 16.69
C ARG A 198 15.74 11.99 15.89
N GLU A 199 15.70 10.80 15.30
CA GLU A 199 16.63 10.44 14.23
C GLU A 199 15.96 10.77 12.90
N CYS A 200 16.17 12.02 12.47
CA CYS A 200 15.95 12.42 11.10
C CYS A 200 16.98 11.70 10.22
N TRP A 201 16.47 11.10 9.15
CA TRP A 201 17.13 10.53 7.97
C TRP A 201 18.59 10.90 7.71
#